data_AF-A0A0L6U5Q4-F1
#
_entry.id   AF-A0A0L6U5Q4-F1
#
_cell.length_a   1.000
_cell.length_b   1.000
_cell.length_c   1.000
_cell.angle_alpha   90.00
_cell.angle_beta   90.00
_cell.angle_gamma   90.00
#
_symmetry.space_group_name_H-M   'P 1'
#
loop_
_entity.id
_entity.type
_entity.pdbx_description
1 polymer ?
#
loop_
_entity_poly.entity_id
_entity_poly.type
_entity_poly.pdbx_seq_one_letter_code
_entity_poly.pdbx_strand_id
1 'polypeptide(L)' 'MADNEGSTSKANIPNLDNTNFLHWSMRMKAHLRHKGLIKYITKVPVTLAGAAANAVNKKHAETVDILMKYMSKTAFEAV' A
#
# COMPACT_ATOMS: atom_id res chain seq x y z
N MET A 1 -10.03 8.81 27.30
CA MET A 1 -10.00 8.10 26.01
C MET A 1 -9.98 9.18 24.96
N ALA A 2 -8.91 9.27 24.18
CA ALA A 2 -8.75 10.28 23.14
C ALA A 2 -9.06 9.62 21.80
N ASP A 3 -10.05 10.14 21.10
CA ASP A 3 -10.34 9.81 19.71
C ASP A 3 -9.15 10.28 18.88
N ASN A 4 -8.21 9.37 18.63
CA ASN A 4 -7.20 9.56 17.60
C ASN A 4 -7.90 9.36 16.25
N GLU A 5 -8.69 10.35 15.83
CA GLU A 5 -8.84 10.67 14.41
C GLU A 5 -7.43 11.00 13.91
N GLY A 6 -6.68 9.95 13.62
CA GLY A 6 -5.35 10.04 13.06
C GLY A 6 -5.49 10.83 11.78
N SER A 7 -5.09 12.10 11.84
CA SER A 7 -4.94 13.02 10.72
C SER A 7 -4.45 12.22 9.52
N THR A 8 -5.38 11.84 8.64
CA THR A 8 -5.05 11.31 7.33
C THR A 8 -4.61 12.53 6.55
N SER A 9 -3.40 12.99 6.85
CA SER A 9 -2.65 13.92 6.02
C SER A 9 -2.79 13.40 4.60
N LYS A 10 -3.51 14.16 3.77
CA LYS A 10 -3.84 13.78 2.40
C LYS A 10 -2.52 13.52 1.69
N ALA A 11 -2.16 12.24 1.54
CA ALA A 11 -0.87 11.88 1.01
C ALA A 11 -0.79 12.44 -0.40
N ASN A 12 0.20 13.31 -0.66
CA ASN A 12 0.43 13.91 -1.97
C ASN A 12 1.04 12.86 -2.93
N ILE A 13 0.34 11.75 -3.16
CA ILE A 13 0.74 10.68 -4.05
C ILE A 13 -0.08 10.86 -5.33
N PRO A 14 0.55 11.10 -6.49
CA PRO A 14 -0.18 11.15 -7.75
C PRO A 14 -0.75 9.77 -8.08
N ASN A 15 -1.76 9.71 -8.94
CA ASN A 15 -2.17 8.43 -9.52
C ASN A 15 -1.08 7.94 -10.49
N LEU A 16 -0.89 6.62 -10.57
CA LEU A 16 0.07 6.01 -11.48
C LEU A 16 -0.35 6.24 -12.94
N ASP A 17 0.56 6.70 -13.78
CA ASP A 17 0.39 6.76 -15.23
C ASP A 17 1.63 6.22 -15.95
N ASN A 18 1.57 6.16 -17.29
CA ASN A 18 2.62 5.58 -18.13
C ASN A 18 3.95 6.36 -18.11
N THR A 19 3.95 7.58 -17.57
CA THR A 19 5.11 8.49 -17.56
C THR A 19 5.72 8.68 -16.17
N ASN A 20 4.98 8.37 -15.11
CA ASN A 20 5.32 8.79 -13.75
C ASN A 20 5.76 7.66 -12.80
N PHE A 21 5.91 6.42 -13.30
CA PHE A 21 6.16 5.23 -12.47
C PHE A 21 7.29 5.39 -11.44
N LEU A 22 8.44 5.94 -11.84
CA LEU A 22 9.59 6.10 -10.93
C LEU A 22 9.24 6.98 -9.72
N HIS A 23 8.66 8.14 -9.98
CA HIS A 23 8.30 9.11 -8.96
C HIS A 23 7.12 8.62 -8.11
N TRP A 24 6.12 8.01 -8.74
CA TRP A 24 5.02 7.33 -8.06
C TRP A 24 5.54 6.23 -7.11
N SER A 25 6.43 5.36 -7.59
CA SER A 25 7.00 4.24 -6.83
C SER A 25 7.75 4.72 -5.60
N MET A 26 8.56 5.79 -5.72
CA MET A 26 9.25 6.38 -4.57
C MET A 26 8.27 6.90 -3.52
N ARG A 27 7.25 7.67 -3.93
CA ARG A 27 6.24 8.21 -3.00
C ARG A 27 5.41 7.11 -2.35
N MET A 28 5.02 6.08 -3.11
CA MET A 28 4.28 4.94 -2.61
C MET A 28 5.10 4.14 -1.60
N LYS A 29 6.37 3.84 -1.89
CA LYS A 29 7.28 3.17 -0.95
C LYS A 29 7.46 3.97 0.34
N ALA A 30 7.63 5.29 0.25
CA ALA A 30 7.73 6.16 1.43
C ALA A 30 6.45 6.12 2.28
N HIS A 31 5.27 6.20 1.64
CA HIS A 31 3.98 6.13 2.32
C HIS A 31 3.76 4.79 3.03
N LEU A 32 4.07 3.69 2.36
CA LEU A 32 3.96 2.34 2.93
C LEU A 32 4.97 2.09 4.04
N ARG A 33 6.17 2.66 3.93
CA ARG A 33 7.18 2.59 5.00
C ARG A 33 6.71 3.32 6.25
N HIS A 34 6.15 4.52 6.09
CA HIS A 34 5.56 5.28 7.20
C HIS A 34 4.42 4.50 7.89
N LYS A 35 3.60 3.78 7.12
CA LYS A 35 2.54 2.90 7.66
C LYS A 35 3.04 1.55 8.21
N GLY A 36 4.33 1.22 8.09
CA GLY A 36 4.87 -0.09 8.48
C GLY A 36 4.44 -1.25 7.56
N LEU A 37 3.92 -0.94 6.38
CA LEU A 37 3.36 -1.90 5.42
C LEU A 37 4.34 -2.36 4.34
N ILE A 38 5.45 -1.63 4.12
CA ILE A 38 6.41 -1.93 3.03
C ILE A 38 6.91 -3.38 3.04
N LYS A 39 7.03 -3.99 4.22
CA LYS A 39 7.49 -5.38 4.39
C LYS A 39 6.55 -6.42 3.76
N TYR A 40 5.27 -6.09 3.54
CA TYR A 40 4.28 -7.00 2.95
C TYR A 40 4.32 -7.01 1.41
N ILE A 41 5.21 -6.21 0.81
CA ILE A 41 5.46 -6.16 -0.64
C ILE A 41 6.89 -6.58 -0.97
N THR A 42 7.85 -6.23 -0.11
CA THR A 42 9.28 -6.46 -0.39
C THR A 42 9.81 -7.78 0.15
N LYS A 43 9.09 -8.45 1.06
CA LYS A 43 9.52 -9.74 1.60
C LYS A 43 8.77 -10.88 0.95
N VAL A 44 9.48 -11.99 0.75
CA VAL A 44 8.88 -13.26 0.32
C VAL A 44 7.83 -13.69 1.36
N PRO A 45 6.64 -14.15 0.92
CA PRO A 45 5.64 -14.69 1.83
C PRO A 45 6.24 -15.83 2.65
N VAL A 46 6.16 -15.72 3.98
CA VAL A 46 6.51 -16.81 4.89
C VAL A 46 5.27 -17.67 5.08
N THR A 47 5.44 -18.98 5.04
CA THR A 47 4.36 -19.93 5.32
C THR A 47 3.97 -19.80 6.80
N LEU A 48 2.82 -19.17 7.07
CA LEU A 48 2.25 -19.00 8.40
C LEU A 48 0.94 -19.77 8.51
N ALA A 49 0.55 -20.15 9.72
CA ALA A 49 -0.70 -20.84 10.01
C ALA A 49 -1.52 -20.11 11.09
N GLY A 50 -2.82 -20.41 11.15
CA GLY A 50 -3.73 -19.94 12.19
C GLY A 50 -3.83 -18.42 12.28
N ALA A 51 -3.84 -17.89 13.51
CA ALA A 51 -4.02 -16.46 13.78
C ALA A 51 -2.94 -15.57 13.14
N ALA A 52 -1.70 -16.05 13.05
CA ALA A 52 -0.60 -15.32 12.44
C ALA A 52 -0.82 -15.13 10.93
N ALA A 53 -1.28 -16.16 10.24
CA ALA A 53 -1.63 -16.09 8.82
C ALA A 53 -2.75 -15.06 8.58
N ASN A 54 -3.80 -15.09 9.40
CA ASN A 54 -4.91 -14.14 9.29
C ASN A 54 -4.46 -12.68 9.50
N ALA A 55 -3.58 -12.42 10.47
CA ALA A 55 -3.06 -11.08 10.72
C ALA A 55 -2.22 -10.56 9.54
N VAL A 56 -1.36 -11.41 8.96
CA VAL A 56 -0.55 -11.05 7.79
C VAL A 56 -1.43 -10.84 6.56
N ASN A 57 -2.41 -11.70 6.32
CA ASN A 57 -3.34 -11.58 5.19
C ASN A 57 -4.12 -10.26 5.25
N LYS A 58 -4.58 -9.83 6.44
CA LYS A 58 -5.22 -8.53 6.62
C LYS A 58 -4.29 -7.37 6.24
N LYS A 59 -3.01 -7.43 6.61
CA LYS A 59 -2.04 -6.40 6.26
C LYS A 59 -1.63 -6.42 4.80
N HIS A 60 -1.61 -7.59 4.17
CA HIS A 60 -1.42 -7.71 2.73
C HIS A 60 -2.60 -7.10 1.97
N ALA A 61 -3.84 -7.43 2.37
CA ALA A 61 -5.05 -6.84 1.79
C ALA A 61 -5.09 -5.31 1.92
N GLU A 62 -4.77 -4.77 3.11
CA GLU A 62 -4.65 -3.31 3.34
C GLU A 62 -3.62 -2.68 2.39
N THR A 63 -2.51 -3.37 2.15
CA THR A 63 -1.46 -2.88 1.25
C THR A 63 -1.91 -2.87 -0.20
N VAL A 64 -2.62 -3.92 -0.65
CA VAL A 64 -3.17 -4.00 -2.01
C VAL A 64 -4.24 -2.94 -2.24
N ASP A 65 -5.13 -2.73 -1.28
CA ASP A 65 -6.18 -1.69 -1.35
C ASP A 65 -5.56 -0.29 -1.54
N ILE A 66 -4.51 0.04 -0.78
CA ILE A 66 -3.75 1.29 -0.94
C ILE A 66 -3.15 1.38 -2.34
N LEU A 67 -2.50 0.32 -2.84
CA LEU A 67 -1.92 0.34 -4.18
C LEU A 67 -2.98 0.59 -5.25
N MET A 68 -4.09 -0.14 -5.20
CA MET A 68 -5.20 -0.01 -6.15
C MET A 68 -5.81 1.39 -6.14
N LYS A 69 -5.96 2.02 -4.97
CA LYS A 69 -6.50 3.38 -4.85
C LYS A 69 -5.69 4.43 -5.62
N TYR A 70 -4.38 4.24 -5.77
CA TYR A 70 -3.48 5.15 -6.46
C TYR A 70 -3.02 4.61 -7.82
N MET A 71 -3.56 3.48 -8.29
CA MET A 71 -3.45 3.08 -9.68
C MET A 71 -4.45 3.89 -10.51
N SER A 72 -4.06 4.41 -11.68
CA SER A 72 -5.04 4.98 -12.59
C SER A 72 -5.88 3.87 -13.22
N LYS A 73 -7.13 4.22 -13.57
CA LYS A 73 -8.00 3.38 -14.39
C LYS A 73 -7.29 2.95 -15.68
N THR A 74 -6.54 3.87 -16.29
CA THR A 74 -5.77 3.63 -17.51
C THR A 74 -4.65 2.61 -17.32
N ALA A 75 -3.94 2.64 -16.19
CA ALA A 75 -2.92 1.64 -15.86
C ALA A 75 -3.54 0.26 -15.58
N PHE A 76 -4.79 0.21 -15.11
CA PHE A 76 -5.52 -1.04 -14.91
C PHE A 76 -6.05 -1.62 -16.23
N GLU A 77 -6.52 -0.78 -17.15
CA GLU A 77 -7.04 -1.19 -18.47
C GLU A 77 -5.96 -1.63 -19.47
N ALA A 78 -4.69 -1.28 -19.21
CA ALA A 78 -3.56 -1.59 -20.08
C ALA A 78 -2.91 -2.98 -19.83
N VAL A 79 -3.46 -3.77 -18.89
CA VAL A 79 -2.99 -5.13 -18.51
C VAL A 79 -4.00 -6.16 -18.98
#